data_AF-A0A2N1A048-F1
#
_entry.id   AF-A0A2N1A048-F1
#
_cell.length_a   1.000
_cell.length_b   1.000
_cell.length_c   1.000
_cell.angle_alpha   90.00
_cell.angle_beta   90.00
_cell.angle_gamma   90.00
#
_symmetry.space_group_name_H-M   'P 1'
#
loop_
_entity.id
_entity.type
_entity.pdbx_description
1 polymer ?
#
loop_
_entity_poly.entity_id
_entity_poly.type
_entity_poly.pdbx_seq_one_letter_code
_entity_poly.pdbx_strand_id
1 'polypeptide(L)'
;MQKHHKEPIQSPELTLTLIRGLPGSGKSTLASKMGIAHLEADMFFVDEAGVYTFQPQLIQKAHQWCQSQCELLLQQKQSVVVSNTFVKHWEMQVYQAFAKQYNAKLVITTCTGKYQSIHDIPDATLAKMTRQWQP
;
A
#
# COMPACT_ATOMS: atom_id res chain seq x y z
N MET A 1 23.15 -46.79 6.10
CA MET A 1 22.13 -45.98 5.41
C MET A 1 21.89 -44.71 6.21
N GLN A 2 22.59 -43.62 5.91
CA GLN A 2 22.39 -42.33 6.59
C GLN A 2 21.26 -41.60 5.89
N LYS A 3 20.13 -41.42 6.58
CA LYS A 3 19.00 -40.62 6.09
C LYS A 3 19.37 -39.15 6.27
N HIS A 4 19.85 -38.51 5.21
CA HIS A 4 19.94 -37.05 5.16
C HIS A 4 18.51 -36.48 5.16
N HIS A 5 18.01 -36.07 6.33
CA HIS A 5 16.91 -35.12 6.40
C HIS A 5 17.44 -33.77 5.93
N LYS A 6 17.12 -33.38 4.69
CA LYS A 6 17.20 -31.97 4.30
C LYS A 6 16.01 -31.28 4.98
N GLU A 7 16.29 -30.38 5.92
CA GLU A 7 15.28 -29.44 6.40
C GLU A 7 14.70 -28.69 5.18
N PRO A 8 13.38 -28.48 5.09
CA PRO A 8 12.80 -27.72 4.01
C PRO A 8 13.34 -26.29 4.09
N ILE A 9 14.00 -25.85 3.02
CA ILE A 9 14.39 -24.44 2.85
C ILE A 9 13.08 -23.64 2.83
N GLN A 10 12.78 -22.92 3.91
CA GLN A 10 11.62 -22.04 3.97
C GLN A 10 11.78 -20.97 2.90
N SER A 11 10.97 -21.04 1.84
CA SER A 11 10.80 -19.90 0.95
C SER A 11 10.26 -18.72 1.77
N PRO A 12 10.70 -17.48 1.50
CA PRO A 12 10.23 -16.32 2.24
C PRO A 12 8.70 -16.24 2.22
N GLU A 13 8.11 -15.99 3.38
CA GLU A 13 6.66 -15.88 3.56
C GLU A 13 6.10 -14.73 2.72
N LEU A 14 5.17 -15.02 1.81
CA LEU A 14 4.50 -14.01 0.99
C LEU A 14 3.77 -13.03 1.91
N THR A 15 4.06 -11.74 1.78
CA THR A 15 3.55 -10.70 2.69
C THR A 15 2.83 -9.59 1.92
N LEU A 16 1.66 -9.22 2.40
CA LEU A 16 0.93 -8.00 2.01
C LEU A 16 0.99 -7.01 3.18
N THR A 17 1.70 -5.90 2.99
CA THR A 17 1.80 -4.84 3.99
C THR A 17 0.93 -3.65 3.61
N LEU A 18 0.02 -3.24 4.48
CA LEU A 18 -0.76 -2.02 4.35
C LEU A 18 -0.20 -0.97 5.30
N ILE A 19 0.30 0.13 4.75
CA ILE A 19 0.74 1.29 5.53
C ILE A 19 -0.34 2.36 5.43
N ARG A 20 -0.94 2.72 6.56
CA ARG A 20 -1.98 3.75 6.67
C ARG A 20 -1.50 4.97 7.43
N GLY A 21 -2.14 6.11 7.21
CA GLY A 21 -1.78 7.37 7.87
C GLY A 21 -2.11 8.59 7.03
N LEU A 22 -2.33 9.73 7.68
CA LEU A 22 -2.61 10.98 7.00
C LEU A 22 -1.44 11.44 6.11
N PRO A 23 -1.66 12.36 5.15
CA PRO A 23 -0.56 13.01 4.44
C PRO A 23 0.49 13.56 5.41
N GLY A 24 1.77 13.43 5.07
CA GLY A 24 2.89 13.85 5.94
C GLY A 24 3.21 12.87 7.08
N SER A 25 2.52 11.72 7.22
CA SER A 25 2.82 10.77 8.30
C SER A 25 4.08 9.91 8.13
N GLY A 26 4.70 9.94 6.94
CA GLY A 26 5.91 9.16 6.63
C GLY A 26 5.66 7.80 5.96
N LYS A 27 4.44 7.56 5.44
CA LYS A 27 4.06 6.27 4.82
C LYS A 27 4.99 5.85 3.69
N SER A 28 5.16 6.71 2.68
CA SER A 28 5.96 6.43 1.49
C SER A 28 7.43 6.22 1.84
N THR A 29 7.94 6.94 2.85
CA THR A 29 9.30 6.74 3.38
C THR A 29 9.47 5.38 4.07
N LEU A 30 8.46 4.90 4.78
CA LEU A 30 8.50 3.57 5.37
C LEU A 30 8.40 2.49 4.29
N ALA A 31 7.50 2.67 3.32
CA ALA A 31 7.31 1.75 2.20
C ALA A 31 8.58 1.56 1.37
N SER A 32 9.25 2.66 1.00
CA SER A 32 10.47 2.61 0.15
C SER A 32 11.64 1.89 0.82
N LYS A 33 11.74 1.96 2.16
CA LYS A 33 12.78 1.27 2.93
C LYS A 33 12.60 -0.26 2.97
N MET A 34 11.43 -0.79 2.60
CA MET A 34 11.17 -2.23 2.65
C MET A 34 11.83 -3.00 1.50
N GLY A 35 12.20 -2.33 0.39
CA GLY A 35 12.85 -2.99 -0.74
C GLY A 35 11.98 -4.04 -1.45
N ILE A 36 10.66 -3.95 -1.31
CA ILE A 36 9.67 -4.80 -1.99
C ILE A 36 8.79 -3.96 -2.92
N ALA A 37 7.92 -4.60 -3.70
CA ALA A 37 7.03 -3.89 -4.61
C ALA A 37 6.15 -2.89 -3.83
N HIS A 38 6.22 -1.61 -4.20
CA HIS A 38 5.55 -0.51 -3.50
C HIS A 38 4.48 0.11 -4.40
N LEU A 39 3.24 0.19 -3.89
CA LEU A 39 2.10 0.75 -4.60
C LEU A 39 1.42 1.86 -3.79
N GLU A 40 1.02 2.91 -4.48
CA GLU A 40 0.14 3.97 -3.99
C GLU A 40 -0.91 4.29 -5.06
N ALA A 41 -2.13 4.66 -4.65
CA ALA A 41 -3.14 5.10 -5.60
C ALA A 41 -2.66 6.33 -6.38
N ASP A 42 -1.86 7.20 -5.75
CA ASP A 42 -1.35 8.43 -6.38
C ASP A 42 -0.40 8.15 -7.55
N MET A 43 0.24 6.97 -7.62
CA MET A 43 1.09 6.56 -8.74
C MET A 43 0.29 6.46 -10.06
N PHE A 44 -1.04 6.30 -10.00
CA PHE A 44 -1.90 6.32 -11.18
C PHE A 44 -1.87 7.67 -11.92
N PHE A 45 -1.55 8.75 -11.22
CA PHE A 45 -1.51 10.10 -11.79
C PHE A 45 -0.12 10.49 -12.33
N VAL A 46 0.83 9.56 -12.33
CA VAL A 46 2.17 9.77 -12.87
C VAL A 46 2.23 9.17 -14.28
N ASP A 47 2.59 9.97 -15.27
CA ASP A 47 2.75 9.51 -16.64
C ASP A 47 4.12 8.82 -16.90
N GLU A 48 4.33 8.34 -18.13
CA GLU A 48 5.58 7.68 -18.54
C GLU A 48 6.81 8.58 -18.47
N ALA A 49 6.62 9.91 -18.51
CA ALA A 49 7.67 10.90 -18.35
C ALA A 49 7.94 11.25 -16.87
N GLY A 50 7.19 10.65 -15.93
CA GLY A 50 7.30 10.92 -14.49
C GLY A 50 6.54 12.18 -14.05
N VAL A 51 5.67 12.74 -14.88
CA VAL A 51 4.91 13.96 -14.58
C VAL A 51 3.64 13.59 -13.81
N TYR A 52 3.48 14.17 -12.62
CA TYR A 52 2.29 14.00 -11.80
C TYR A 52 1.18 14.98 -12.21
N THR A 53 0.00 14.46 -12.57
CA THR A 53 -1.19 15.25 -12.92
C THR A 53 -2.43 14.74 -12.19
N PHE A 54 -2.75 15.36 -11.05
CA PHE A 54 -3.92 14.97 -10.25
C PHE A 54 -5.24 15.28 -10.95
N GLN A 55 -6.15 14.30 -10.97
CA GLN A 55 -7.49 14.43 -11.54
C GLN A 55 -8.53 13.87 -10.55
N PRO A 56 -9.23 14.73 -9.77
CA PRO A 56 -10.17 14.31 -8.73
C PRO A 56 -11.24 13.32 -9.21
N GLN A 57 -11.71 13.48 -10.45
CA GLN A 57 -12.70 12.62 -11.09
C GLN A 57 -12.20 11.18 -11.33
N LEU A 58 -10.89 10.93 -11.27
CA LEU A 58 -10.28 9.62 -11.48
C LEU A 58 -9.85 8.94 -10.18
N ILE A 59 -10.10 9.52 -9.00
CA ILE A 59 -9.69 8.93 -7.71
C ILE A 59 -10.19 7.49 -7.56
N GLN A 60 -11.45 7.22 -7.92
CA GLN A 60 -11.99 5.86 -7.85
C GLN A 60 -11.22 4.89 -8.77
N LYS A 61 -10.86 5.34 -9.99
CA LYS A 61 -10.07 4.54 -10.92
C LYS A 61 -8.65 4.33 -10.43
N ALA A 62 -8.04 5.34 -9.80
CA ALA A 62 -6.72 5.24 -9.18
C ALA A 62 -6.67 4.15 -8.09
N HIS A 63 -7.70 4.10 -7.23
CA HIS A 63 -7.83 3.04 -6.23
C HIS A 63 -8.05 1.67 -6.86
N GLN A 64 -8.89 1.55 -7.89
CA GLN A 64 -9.11 0.30 -8.61
C GLN A 64 -7.82 -0.19 -9.26
N TRP A 65 -7.07 0.70 -9.92
CA TRP A 65 -5.76 0.40 -10.49
C TRP A 65 -4.81 -0.14 -9.42
N CYS A 66 -4.70 0.55 -8.27
CA CYS A 66 -3.85 0.13 -7.16
C CYS A 66 -4.24 -1.27 -6.63
N GLN A 67 -5.54 -1.57 -6.54
CA GLN A 67 -6.03 -2.89 -6.15
C GLN A 67 -5.65 -3.97 -7.18
N SER A 68 -5.87 -3.71 -8.47
CA SER A 68 -5.51 -4.63 -9.55
C SER A 68 -4.01 -4.91 -9.61
N GLN A 69 -3.16 -3.89 -9.43
CA GLN A 69 -1.70 -4.08 -9.35
C GLN A 69 -1.32 -4.93 -8.15
N CYS A 70 -1.92 -4.67 -6.98
CA CYS A 70 -1.67 -5.48 -5.78
C CYS A 70 -2.05 -6.94 -5.99
N GLU A 71 -3.21 -7.21 -6.58
CA GLU A 71 -3.67 -8.57 -6.88
C GLU A 71 -2.72 -9.28 -7.85
N LEU A 72 -2.31 -8.59 -8.93
CA LEU A 72 -1.38 -9.13 -9.91
C LEU A 72 -0.03 -9.54 -9.28
N LEU A 73 0.54 -8.70 -8.41
CA LEU A 73 1.80 -9.02 -7.72
C LEU A 73 1.66 -10.23 -6.79
N LEU A 74 0.54 -10.34 -6.06
CA LEU A 74 0.26 -11.48 -5.19
C LEU A 74 0.04 -12.77 -5.99
N GLN A 75 -0.61 -12.70 -7.15
CA GLN A 75 -0.73 -13.81 -8.10
C GLN A 75 0.65 -14.32 -8.55
N GLN A 76 1.59 -13.39 -8.75
CA GLN A 76 2.99 -13.68 -9.11
C GLN A 76 3.86 -14.08 -7.91
N LYS A 77 3.27 -14.29 -6.73
CA LYS A 77 3.98 -14.63 -5.48
C LYS A 77 5.03 -13.59 -5.07
N GLN A 78 4.77 -12.31 -5.36
CA GLN A 78 5.61 -11.19 -4.94
C GLN A 78 5.00 -10.49 -3.73
N SER A 79 5.81 -10.29 -2.69
CA SER A 79 5.42 -9.49 -1.53
C SER A 79 5.25 -8.03 -1.93
N VAL A 80 4.23 -7.38 -1.39
CA VAL A 80 3.83 -6.02 -1.78
C VAL A 80 3.52 -5.16 -0.57
N VAL A 81 3.93 -3.90 -0.63
CA VAL A 81 3.53 -2.84 0.30
C VAL A 81 2.62 -1.85 -0.41
N VAL A 82 1.46 -1.61 0.18
CA VAL A 82 0.50 -0.60 -0.29
C VAL A 82 0.44 0.50 0.76
N SER A 83 0.83 1.73 0.38
CA SER A 83 0.89 2.86 1.31
C SER A 83 -0.07 3.98 0.94
N ASN A 84 -1.36 3.75 1.20
CA ASN A 84 -2.40 4.76 1.01
C ASN A 84 -2.78 5.41 2.34
N THR A 85 -3.61 6.45 2.28
CA THR A 85 -4.09 7.07 3.52
C THR A 85 -4.95 6.10 4.33
N PHE A 86 -5.81 5.31 3.68
CA PHE A 86 -6.75 4.39 4.34
C PHE A 86 -7.48 5.10 5.49
N VAL A 87 -8.12 6.21 5.13
CA VAL A 87 -8.85 7.09 6.04
C VAL A 87 -10.01 6.32 6.69
N LYS A 88 -10.66 5.43 5.93
CA LYS A 88 -11.74 4.57 6.41
C LYS A 88 -11.32 3.10 6.37
N HIS A 89 -11.68 2.34 7.41
CA HIS A 89 -11.30 0.93 7.51
C HIS A 89 -11.79 0.05 6.36
N TRP A 90 -12.95 0.37 5.79
CA TRP A 90 -13.51 -0.40 4.66
C TRP A 90 -12.61 -0.35 3.42
N GLU A 91 -11.78 0.69 3.26
CA GLU A 91 -10.83 0.82 2.15
C GLU A 91 -9.77 -0.30 2.17
N MET A 92 -9.54 -0.94 3.34
CA MET A 92 -8.61 -2.06 3.49
C MET A 92 -9.27 -3.43 3.25
N GLN A 93 -10.61 -3.53 3.17
CA GLN A 93 -11.31 -4.83 3.11
C GLN A 93 -10.94 -5.63 1.86
N VAL A 94 -10.77 -4.97 0.72
CA VAL A 94 -10.34 -5.61 -0.53
C VAL A 94 -8.95 -6.24 -0.39
N TYR A 95 -8.01 -5.55 0.25
CA TYR A 95 -6.67 -6.06 0.49
C TYR A 95 -6.66 -7.20 1.52
N GLN A 96 -7.52 -7.15 2.53
CA GLN A 96 -7.71 -8.27 3.47
C GLN A 96 -8.24 -9.52 2.75
N ALA A 97 -9.12 -9.35 1.77
CA ALA A 97 -9.59 -10.46 0.93
C ALA A 97 -8.45 -11.03 0.08
N PHE A 98 -7.61 -10.18 -0.53
CA PHE A 98 -6.44 -10.64 -1.28
C PHE A 98 -5.44 -11.41 -0.42
N ALA A 99 -5.13 -10.93 0.80
CA ALA A 99 -4.24 -11.65 1.70
C ALA A 99 -4.74 -13.09 1.98
N LYS A 100 -6.05 -13.25 2.21
CA LYS A 100 -6.67 -14.57 2.40
C LYS A 100 -6.62 -15.42 1.13
N GLN A 101 -7.00 -14.83 -0.02
CA GLN A 101 -7.06 -15.53 -1.31
C GLN A 101 -5.70 -16.06 -1.75
N TYR A 102 -4.62 -15.32 -1.52
CA TYR A 102 -3.27 -15.68 -1.95
C TYR A 102 -2.42 -16.34 -0.85
N ASN A 103 -3.00 -16.58 0.32
CA ASN A 103 -2.32 -17.08 1.52
C ASN A 103 -1.09 -16.25 1.87
N ALA A 104 -1.23 -14.92 1.77
CA ALA A 104 -0.21 -13.96 2.17
C ALA A 104 -0.44 -13.52 3.61
N LYS A 105 0.64 -13.36 4.35
CA LYS A 105 0.60 -12.72 5.67
C LYS A 105 0.22 -11.26 5.52
N LEU A 106 -0.86 -10.86 6.18
CA LEU A 106 -1.29 -9.47 6.23
C LEU A 106 -0.59 -8.74 7.39
N VAL A 107 0.07 -7.63 7.07
CA VAL A 107 0.63 -6.70 8.05
C VAL A 107 -0.04 -5.34 7.86
N ILE A 108 -0.55 -4.73 8.93
CA ILE A 108 -1.11 -3.38 8.88
C ILE A 108 -0.30 -2.49 9.81
N THR A 109 0.23 -1.39 9.29
CA THR A 109 1.05 -0.42 10.04
C THR A 109 0.46 0.98 9.92
N THR A 110 0.25 1.64 11.05
CA THR A 110 -0.22 3.04 11.09
C THR A 110 0.95 3.98 11.32
N CYS A 111 1.18 4.92 10.40
CA CYS A 111 2.11 6.01 10.56
C CYS A 111 1.40 7.24 11.15
N THR A 112 1.99 7.81 12.19
CA THR A 112 1.48 9.00 12.91
C THR A 112 2.49 10.15 12.95
N GLY A 113 3.55 10.06 12.14
CA GLY A 113 4.57 11.10 12.03
C GLY A 113 3.98 12.45 11.61
N LYS A 114 4.77 13.51 11.78
CA LYS A 114 4.43 14.88 11.36
C LYS A 114 5.58 15.43 10.51
N TYR A 115 5.58 15.06 9.24
CA TYR A 115 6.54 15.53 8.24
C TYR A 115 5.83 16.43 7.24
N GLN A 116 6.58 17.31 6.58
CA GLN A 116 6.06 18.11 5.48
C GLN A 116 5.61 17.17 4.35
N SER A 117 4.36 17.32 3.91
CA SER A 117 3.89 16.57 2.74
C SER A 117 4.67 17.04 1.51
N ILE A 118 5.14 16.08 0.71
CA ILE A 118 5.79 16.34 -0.58
C ILE A 118 4.79 16.71 -1.68
N HIS A 119 3.50 16.50 -1.43
CA HIS A 119 2.42 16.86 -2.34
C HIS A 119 1.75 18.15 -1.86
N ASP A 120 1.59 19.13 -2.75
CA ASP A 120 0.78 20.33 -2.55
C ASP A 120 -0.71 19.95 -2.52
N ILE A 121 -1.12 19.28 -1.44
CA ILE A 121 -2.51 18.93 -1.18
C ILE A 121 -3.19 20.20 -0.65
N PRO A 122 -4.30 20.67 -1.26
CA PRO A 122 -5.02 21.82 -0.73
C PRO A 122 -5.44 21.63 0.73
N ASP A 123 -5.31 22.66 1.56
CA ASP A 123 -5.63 22.61 2.99
C ASP A 123 -7.05 22.07 3.29
N ALA A 124 -8.01 22.41 2.44
CA ALA A 124 -9.38 21.92 2.55
C ALA A 124 -9.47 20.39 2.41
N THR A 125 -8.65 19.80 1.54
CA THR A 125 -8.57 18.34 1.36
C THR A 125 -7.93 17.70 2.58
N LEU A 126 -6.84 18.28 3.11
CA LEU A 126 -6.20 17.78 4.32
C LEU A 126 -7.15 17.82 5.54
N ALA A 127 -7.87 18.93 5.71
CA ALA A 127 -8.86 19.08 6.78
C ALA A 127 -9.99 18.05 6.64
N LYS A 128 -10.47 17.79 5.42
CA LYS A 128 -11.48 16.75 5.15
C LYS A 128 -10.97 15.36 5.50
N MET A 129 -9.75 15.00 5.08
CA MET A 129 -9.14 13.70 5.40
C MET A 129 -8.96 13.51 6.90
N THR A 130 -8.51 14.55 7.60
CA THR A 130 -8.34 14.54 9.05
C THR A 130 -9.67 14.31 9.78
N ARG A 131 -10.76 14.95 9.35
CA ARG A 131 -12.10 14.74 9.93
C ARG A 131 -12.66 13.34 9.68
N GLN A 132 -12.30 12.72 8.56
CA GLN A 132 -12.81 11.41 8.17
C GLN A 132 -11.96 10.26 8.73
N TRP A 133 -10.78 10.56 9.29
CA TRP A 133 -9.83 9.59 9.82
C TRP A 133 -10.46 8.73 10.92
N GLN A 134 -10.39 7.41 10.74
CA GLN A 134 -10.78 6.45 11.76
C GLN A 134 -9.51 5.85 12.38
N PRO A 135 -9.20 6.11 13.67
CA PRO A 135 -8.01 5.53 14.30
C PRO A 135 -7.99 4.00 14.24
#